data_AF-A0A8C9GK81-F1
#
_entry.id   AF-A0A8C9GK81-F1
#
_cell.length_a   1.000
_cell.length_b   1.000
_cell.length_c   1.000
_cell.angle_alpha   90.00
_cell.angle_beta   90.00
_cell.angle_gamma   90.00
#
_symmetry.space_group_name_H-M   'P 1'
#
loop_
_entity.id
_entity.type
_entity.pdbx_description
1 polymer ?
#
loop_
_entity_poly.entity_id
_entity_poly.type
_entity_poly.pdbx_seq_one_letter_code
_entity_poly.pdbx_strand_id
1 'polypeptide(L)'
;MDRIEGASVGRCAASPYLRPLTLHYRQNGAQKSWDFMKTHDSVTVLLFNSSRRSLVLVKQFRPAVYAGEVERHFPGSLAAADQDGPRELQPALPGSAGVTVELCAGLVDQPGLSLEEVACKEAWEECGYHLAPSDLRRVATY
;
A
#
# COMPACT_ATOMS: atom_id res chain seq x y z
N MET A 1 4.74 -8.99 -14.94
CA MET A 1 3.71 -8.57 -13.96
C MET A 1 2.30 -8.93 -14.44
N ASP A 2 2.13 -9.39 -15.68
CA ASP A 2 0.80 -9.43 -16.32
C ASP A 2 0.05 -10.75 -16.12
N ARG A 3 0.77 -11.83 -15.80
CA ARG A 3 0.17 -13.14 -15.54
C ARG A 3 -0.10 -13.28 -14.04
N ILE A 4 -1.37 -13.15 -13.68
CA ILE A 4 -1.91 -13.41 -12.33
C ILE A 4 -2.81 -14.63 -12.44
N GLU A 5 -2.56 -15.64 -11.62
CA GLU A 5 -3.30 -16.91 -11.61
C GLU A 5 -3.73 -17.24 -10.19
N GLY A 6 -4.91 -17.84 -10.04
CA GLY A 6 -5.42 -18.28 -8.73
C GLY A 6 -5.66 -17.14 -7.73
N ALA A 7 -5.92 -15.92 -8.21
CA ALA A 7 -6.23 -14.79 -7.34
C ALA A 7 -7.50 -15.11 -6.54
N SER A 8 -7.35 -15.20 -5.22
CA SER A 8 -8.44 -15.50 -4.29
C SER A 8 -8.43 -14.52 -3.12
N VAL A 9 -9.62 -14.22 -2.60
CA VAL A 9 -9.82 -13.33 -1.46
C VAL A 9 -10.53 -14.09 -0.34
N GLY A 10 -10.08 -13.87 0.89
CA GLY A 10 -10.70 -14.43 2.09
C GLY A 10 -10.54 -13.48 3.27
N ARG A 11 -11.13 -13.86 4.40
CA ARG A 11 -11.14 -13.04 5.62
C ARG A 11 -9.72 -12.74 6.13
N CYS A 12 -9.44 -11.45 6.36
CA CYS A 12 -8.21 -11.00 7.02
C CYS A 12 -8.35 -11.13 8.55
N ALA A 13 -8.26 -12.36 9.07
CA ALA A 13 -8.49 -12.64 10.50
C ALA A 13 -7.34 -12.19 11.41
N ALA A 14 -6.09 -12.40 10.98
CA ALA A 14 -4.90 -12.00 11.72
C ALA A 14 -3.85 -11.48 10.73
N SER A 15 -3.52 -10.20 10.81
CA SER A 15 -2.49 -9.57 9.97
C SER A 15 -1.46 -8.84 10.84
N PRO A 16 -0.16 -9.04 10.59
CA PRO A 16 0.89 -8.26 11.24
C PRO A 16 1.00 -6.83 10.67
N TYR A 17 0.33 -6.55 9.54
CA TYR A 17 0.40 -5.27 8.82
C TYR A 17 -0.83 -4.40 9.00
N LEU A 18 -2.00 -5.02 9.15
CA LEU A 18 -3.30 -4.35 9.19
C LEU A 18 -4.06 -4.77 10.43
N ARG A 19 -4.51 -3.81 11.24
CA ARG A 19 -5.35 -4.07 12.41
C ARG A 19 -6.60 -3.20 12.38
N PRO A 20 -7.81 -3.76 12.16
CA PRO A 20 -9.05 -3.02 12.27
C PRO A 20 -9.30 -2.65 13.74
N LEU A 21 -9.66 -1.40 13.98
CA LEU A 21 -9.95 -0.85 15.30
C LEU A 21 -11.20 0.03 15.23
N THR A 22 -11.99 0.02 16.29
CA THR A 22 -13.12 0.94 16.48
C THR A 22 -12.78 1.93 17.60
N LEU A 23 -12.79 3.22 17.29
CA LEU A 23 -12.68 4.28 18.28
C LEU A 23 -14.07 4.60 18.82
N HIS A 24 -14.30 4.43 20.12
CA HIS A 24 -15.51 4.87 20.81
C HIS A 24 -15.21 6.17 21.57
N TYR A 25 -16.02 7.21 21.36
CA TYR A 25 -15.77 8.52 21.94
C TYR A 25 -17.06 9.33 22.13
N ARG A 26 -17.00 10.32 23.03
CA ARG A 26 -18.09 11.28 23.24
C ARG A 26 -17.66 12.65 22.74
N GLN A 27 -18.42 13.24 21.82
CA GLN A 27 -18.18 14.58 21.29
C GLN A 27 -19.42 15.44 21.49
N ASN A 28 -19.28 16.57 22.17
CA ASN A 28 -20.38 17.49 22.50
C ASN A 28 -21.58 16.79 23.15
N GLY A 29 -21.31 15.86 24.06
CA GLY A 29 -22.35 15.09 24.75
C GLY A 29 -22.91 13.90 23.96
N ALA A 30 -22.68 13.81 22.65
CA ALA A 30 -23.14 12.69 21.82
C ALA A 30 -22.12 11.54 21.81
N GLN A 31 -22.61 10.31 22.00
CA GLN A 31 -21.81 9.09 21.82
C GLN A 31 -21.61 8.81 20.33
N LYS A 32 -20.37 8.50 19.94
CA LYS A 32 -19.96 8.22 18.57
C LYS A 32 -19.00 7.04 18.53
N SER A 33 -18.97 6.37 17.39
CA SER A 33 -17.95 5.38 17.05
C SER A 33 -17.41 5.65 15.66
N TRP A 34 -16.15 5.29 15.41
CA TRP A 34 -15.53 5.37 14.10
C TRP A 34 -14.55 4.22 13.89
N ASP A 35 -14.70 3.51 12.77
CA ASP A 35 -13.80 2.41 12.41
C ASP A 35 -12.61 2.93 11.61
N PHE A 36 -11.43 2.38 11.87
CA PHE A 36 -10.20 2.72 11.17
C PHE A 36 -9.24 1.52 11.15
N MET A 37 -8.30 1.56 10.21
CA MET A 37 -7.22 0.57 10.13
C MET A 37 -5.95 1.16 10.73
N LYS A 38 -5.37 0.48 11.72
CA LYS A 38 -3.99 0.74 12.15
C LYS A 38 -3.04 0.01 11.20
N THR A 39 -2.17 0.76 10.54
CA THR A 39 -1.11 0.27 9.65
C THR A 39 0.27 0.62 10.22
N HIS A 40 1.33 0.18 9.54
CA HIS A 40 2.68 0.69 9.80
C HIS A 40 2.83 2.12 9.23
N ASP A 41 3.74 2.88 9.82
CA ASP A 41 4.23 4.12 9.24
C ASP A 41 5.02 3.81 7.96
N SER A 42 5.12 4.77 7.06
CA SER A 42 5.83 4.60 5.79
C SER A 42 6.53 5.89 5.36
N VAL A 43 7.52 5.74 4.49
CA VAL A 43 8.15 6.85 3.79
C VAL A 43 7.80 6.78 2.31
N THR A 44 7.81 7.92 1.65
CA THR A 44 7.62 8.02 0.20
C THR A 44 8.57 9.06 -0.34
N VAL A 45 9.24 8.75 -1.44
CA VAL A 45 10.34 9.55 -2.00
C VAL A 45 9.98 10.04 -3.39
N LEU A 46 9.97 11.37 -3.56
CA LEU A 46 9.92 11.99 -4.88
C LEU A 46 11.34 12.12 -5.42
N LEU A 47 11.71 11.24 -6.35
CA LEU A 47 13.05 11.18 -6.93
C LEU A 47 13.12 11.95 -8.25
N PHE A 48 14.01 12.95 -8.33
CA PHE A 48 14.33 13.67 -9.56
C PHE A 48 15.76 13.35 -10.01
N ASN A 49 15.89 12.68 -11.15
CA ASN A 49 17.18 12.46 -11.79
C ASN A 49 17.57 13.71 -12.57
N SER A 50 18.53 14.47 -12.04
CA SER A 50 18.99 15.74 -12.62
C SER A 50 19.66 15.57 -13.98
N SER A 51 20.48 14.53 -14.17
CA SER A 51 21.18 14.24 -15.43
C SER A 51 20.22 13.94 -16.58
N ARG A 52 19.12 13.22 -16.31
CA ARG A 52 18.09 12.87 -17.28
C ARG A 52 16.91 13.84 -17.30
N ARG A 53 16.88 14.81 -16.38
CA ARG A 53 15.78 15.76 -16.15
C ARG A 53 14.42 15.06 -16.06
N SER A 54 14.36 13.97 -15.31
CA SER A 54 13.17 13.10 -15.23
C SER A 54 12.82 12.75 -13.80
N LEU A 55 11.53 12.59 -13.53
CA LEU A 55 11.06 11.95 -12.30
C LEU A 55 11.20 10.43 -12.42
N VAL A 56 11.60 9.79 -11.33
CA VAL A 56 11.68 8.33 -11.24
C VAL A 56 10.45 7.83 -10.50
N LEU A 57 9.74 6.91 -11.14
CA LEU A 57 8.55 6.24 -10.61
C LEU A 57 8.79 4.74 -10.66
N VAL A 58 8.15 4.02 -9.76
CA VAL A 58 8.16 2.55 -9.74
C VAL A 58 6.88 2.03 -10.37
N LYS A 59 6.99 0.88 -11.05
CA LYS A 59 5.84 0.17 -11.63
C LYS A 59 5.72 -1.18 -10.94
N GLN A 60 4.62 -1.42 -10.23
CA GLN A 60 4.43 -2.65 -9.49
C GLN A 60 2.96 -3.09 -9.46
N PHE A 61 2.75 -4.40 -9.31
CA PHE A 61 1.42 -4.98 -9.13
C PHE A 61 0.99 -4.80 -7.67
N ARG A 62 -0.15 -4.13 -7.44
CA ARG A 62 -0.76 -3.92 -6.13
C ARG A 62 -2.00 -4.82 -6.00
N PRO A 63 -1.96 -5.89 -5.18
CA PRO A 63 -3.07 -6.83 -5.05
C PRO A 63 -4.40 -6.20 -4.64
N ALA A 64 -4.36 -5.20 -3.74
CA ALA A 64 -5.57 -4.49 -3.31
C ALA A 64 -6.22 -3.67 -4.45
N VAL A 65 -5.41 -3.10 -5.34
CA VAL A 65 -5.91 -2.39 -6.54
C VAL A 65 -6.55 -3.40 -7.49
N TYR A 66 -5.90 -4.53 -7.75
CA TYR A 66 -6.48 -5.60 -8.56
C TYR A 66 -7.83 -6.08 -8.02
N ALA A 67 -7.93 -6.36 -6.71
CA ALA A 67 -9.18 -6.77 -6.08
C ALA A 67 -10.27 -5.69 -6.17
N GLY A 68 -9.90 -4.42 -5.99
CA GLY A 68 -10.80 -3.28 -6.17
C GLY A 68 -11.30 -3.14 -7.61
N GLU A 69 -10.44 -3.35 -8.60
CA GLU A 69 -10.85 -3.36 -10.01
C GLU A 69 -11.79 -4.52 -10.32
N VAL A 70 -11.58 -5.71 -9.74
CA VAL A 70 -12.53 -6.83 -9.88
C VAL A 70 -13.90 -6.44 -9.33
N GLU A 71 -13.98 -5.92 -8.10
CA GLU A 71 -15.24 -5.47 -7.49
C GLU A 71 -15.94 -4.38 -8.31
N ARG A 72 -15.16 -3.45 -8.89
CA ARG A 72 -15.67 -2.37 -9.72
C ARG A 72 -16.33 -2.89 -11.00
N HIS A 73 -15.71 -3.88 -11.66
CA HIS A 73 -16.24 -4.47 -12.89
C HIS A 73 -17.34 -5.51 -12.61
N PHE A 74 -17.28 -6.17 -11.46
CA PHE A 74 -18.18 -7.24 -11.04
C PHE A 74 -18.60 -7.02 -9.56
N PRO A 75 -19.58 -6.13 -9.31
CA PRO A 75 -20.01 -5.83 -7.94
C PRO A 75 -20.48 -7.07 -7.19
N GLY A 76 -20.04 -7.20 -5.93
CA GLY A 76 -20.31 -8.35 -5.07
C GLY A 76 -19.25 -9.44 -5.13
N SER A 77 -18.23 -9.34 -6.00
CA SER A 77 -17.11 -10.29 -6.05
C SER A 77 -16.33 -10.38 -4.74
N LEU A 78 -16.30 -9.31 -3.94
CA LEU A 78 -15.67 -9.29 -2.61
C LEU A 78 -16.64 -9.62 -1.47
N ALA A 79 -17.95 -9.63 -1.68
CA ALA A 79 -18.93 -9.95 -0.63
C ALA A 79 -18.79 -11.38 -0.09
N ALA A 80 -18.17 -12.27 -0.88
CA ALA A 80 -17.91 -13.64 -0.50
C ALA A 80 -16.69 -13.82 0.44
N ALA A 81 -15.92 -12.76 0.71
CA ALA A 81 -14.73 -12.80 1.56
C ALA A 81 -15.02 -13.08 3.04
N ASP A 82 -16.28 -12.90 3.48
CA ASP A 82 -16.72 -13.15 4.86
C ASP A 82 -17.07 -14.63 5.16
N GLN A 83 -16.95 -15.51 4.16
CA GLN A 83 -17.27 -16.94 4.29
C GLN A 83 -16.02 -17.77 4.67
N ASP A 84 -16.23 -19.03 5.09
CA ASP A 84 -15.13 -19.92 5.44
C ASP A 84 -14.26 -20.24 4.22
N GLY A 85 -13.03 -19.70 4.23
CA GLY A 85 -11.97 -20.00 3.25
C GLY A 85 -11.82 -18.97 2.12
N PRO A 86 -10.63 -18.86 1.49
CA PRO A 86 -10.43 -18.01 0.32
C PRO A 86 -11.30 -18.45 -0.87
N ARG A 87 -11.79 -17.49 -1.63
CA ARG A 87 -12.55 -17.72 -2.86
C ARG A 87 -11.90 -17.03 -4.03
N GLU A 88 -11.83 -17.75 -5.14
CA GLU A 88 -11.31 -17.18 -6.38
C GLU A 88 -12.13 -15.97 -6.83
N LEU A 89 -11.42 -14.95 -7.27
CA LEU A 89 -12.02 -13.79 -7.91
C LEU A 89 -12.43 -14.19 -9.33
N GLN A 90 -13.74 -14.31 -9.54
CA GLN A 90 -14.30 -14.61 -10.84
C GLN A 90 -15.27 -13.51 -11.30
N PRO A 91 -15.18 -13.10 -12.58
CA PRO A 91 -14.16 -13.49 -13.54
C PRO A 91 -12.78 -12.86 -13.25
N ALA A 92 -11.71 -13.53 -13.66
CA ALA A 92 -10.35 -13.00 -13.51
C ALA A 92 -10.10 -11.86 -14.49
N LEU A 93 -9.50 -10.77 -14.00
CA LEU A 93 -9.02 -9.66 -14.81
C LEU A 93 -7.57 -9.91 -15.27
N PRO A 94 -7.10 -9.24 -16.34
CA PRO A 94 -5.67 -9.27 -16.66
C PRO A 94 -4.84 -8.66 -15.52
N GLY A 95 -3.62 -9.15 -15.29
CA GLY A 95 -2.75 -8.65 -14.21
C GLY A 95 -2.47 -7.15 -14.29
N SER A 96 -2.51 -6.58 -15.50
CA SER A 96 -2.38 -5.14 -15.73
C SER A 96 -3.44 -4.30 -14.99
N ALA A 97 -4.60 -4.87 -14.65
CA ALA A 97 -5.63 -4.19 -13.85
C ALA A 97 -5.14 -3.85 -12.43
N GLY A 98 -4.15 -4.58 -11.89
CA GLY A 98 -3.53 -4.30 -10.60
C GLY A 98 -2.23 -3.52 -10.69
N VAL A 99 -1.74 -3.21 -11.89
CA VAL A 99 -0.44 -2.56 -12.04
C VAL A 99 -0.58 -1.06 -11.85
N THR A 100 0.25 -0.53 -10.96
CA THR A 100 0.30 0.88 -10.60
C THR A 100 1.62 1.50 -11.06
N VAL A 101 1.61 2.82 -11.24
CA VAL A 101 2.81 3.65 -11.35
C VAL A 101 2.78 4.62 -10.19
N GLU A 102 3.79 4.57 -9.35
CA GLU A 102 3.79 5.24 -8.04
C GLU A 102 5.18 5.75 -7.68
N LEU A 103 5.23 6.55 -6.60
CA LEU A 103 6.50 6.98 -6.02
C LEU A 103 7.18 5.80 -5.31
N CYS A 104 8.50 5.83 -5.23
CA CYS A 104 9.25 4.89 -4.40
C CYS A 104 8.84 5.06 -2.94
N ALA A 105 8.48 3.96 -2.26
CA ALA A 105 7.93 4.02 -0.92
C ALA A 105 8.14 2.70 -0.17
N GLY A 106 8.26 2.79 1.15
CA GLY A 106 8.45 1.61 1.99
C GLY A 106 8.02 1.82 3.43
N LEU A 107 7.90 0.71 4.16
CA LEU A 107 7.46 0.71 5.55
C LEU A 107 8.60 1.11 6.49
N VAL A 108 8.24 1.82 7.57
CA VAL A 108 9.16 2.08 8.69
C VAL A 108 9.04 0.90 9.66
N ASP A 109 9.62 -0.23 9.29
CA ASP A 109 9.47 -1.51 10.01
C ASP A 109 10.75 -1.98 10.74
N GLN A 110 11.87 -1.32 10.49
CA GLN A 110 13.16 -1.61 11.11
C GLN A 110 13.45 -0.65 12.27
N PRO A 111 13.64 -1.17 13.49
CA PRO A 111 13.91 -0.33 14.65
C PRO A 111 15.28 0.34 14.54
N GLY A 112 15.34 1.61 14.94
CA GLY A 112 16.60 2.37 15.07
C GLY A 112 17.01 3.15 13.83
N LEU A 113 16.29 3.04 12.71
CA LEU A 113 16.51 3.88 11.53
C LEU A 113 15.70 5.18 11.61
N SER A 114 16.31 6.27 11.15
CA SER A 114 15.62 7.52 10.84
C SER A 114 14.77 7.38 9.57
N LEU A 115 13.81 8.28 9.38
CA LEU A 115 12.96 8.29 8.17
C LEU A 115 13.80 8.48 6.90
N GLU A 116 14.85 9.29 6.98
CA GLU A 116 15.77 9.54 5.89
C GLU A 116 16.59 8.29 5.54
N GLU A 117 17.05 7.52 6.54
CA GLU A 117 17.76 6.26 6.30
C GLU A 117 16.86 5.21 5.65
N VAL A 118 15.60 5.09 6.11
CA VAL A 118 14.61 4.22 5.46
C VAL A 118 14.39 4.67 4.02
N ALA A 119 14.18 5.97 3.77
CA ALA A 119 13.98 6.50 2.43
C ALA A 119 15.17 6.24 1.48
N CYS A 120 16.41 6.38 1.97
CA CYS A 120 17.61 6.04 1.21
C CYS A 120 17.69 4.54 0.89
N LYS A 121 17.32 3.68 1.85
CA LYS A 121 17.27 2.23 1.65
C LYS A 121 16.27 1.85 0.55
N GLU A 122 15.05 2.37 0.62
CA GLU A 122 14.01 2.12 -0.40
C GLU A 122 14.41 2.64 -1.78
N ALA A 123 14.99 3.84 -1.86
CA ALA A 123 15.49 4.40 -3.12
C ALA A 123 16.58 3.54 -3.76
N TRP A 124 17.40 2.88 -2.94
CA TRP A 124 18.38 1.91 -3.42
C TRP A 124 17.72 0.62 -3.89
N GLU A 125 16.85 0.03 -3.08
CA GLU A 125 16.24 -1.27 -3.34
C GLU A 125 15.29 -1.26 -4.56
N GLU A 126 14.43 -0.24 -4.66
CA GLU A 126 13.43 -0.18 -5.73
C GLU A 126 13.93 0.54 -6.99
N CYS A 127 14.82 1.53 -6.83
CA CYS A 127 15.21 2.43 -7.92
C CYS A 127 16.71 2.41 -8.26
N GLY A 128 17.55 1.75 -7.46
CA GLY A 128 18.99 1.67 -7.68
C GLY A 128 19.76 2.98 -7.45
N TYR A 129 19.17 3.96 -6.75
CA TYR A 129 19.85 5.22 -6.42
C TYR A 129 20.49 5.14 -5.04
N HIS A 130 21.80 5.37 -4.98
CA HIS A 130 22.51 5.56 -3.72
C HIS A 130 22.39 7.02 -3.28
N LEU A 131 21.73 7.25 -2.15
CA LEU A 131 21.53 8.58 -1.55
C LEU A 131 22.08 8.58 -0.12
N ALA A 132 22.57 9.73 0.33
CA ALA A 132 22.80 10.01 1.74
C ALA A 132 21.58 10.74 2.33
N PRO A 133 21.30 10.61 3.65
CA PRO A 133 20.23 11.37 4.30
C PRO A 133 20.28 12.88 4.03
N SER A 134 21.48 13.46 3.88
CA SER A 134 21.67 14.87 3.56
C SER A 134 21.21 15.28 2.15
N ASP A 135 21.04 14.31 1.25
CA ASP A 135 20.52 14.56 -0.10
C ASP A 135 18.99 14.69 -0.09
N LEU A 136 18.34 14.26 0.99
CA LEU A 136 16.89 14.28 1.14
C LEU A 136 16.42 15.61 1.74
N ARG A 137 15.25 16.05 1.28
CA ARG A 137 14.54 17.18 1.84
C ARG A 137 13.12 16.75 2.21
N ARG A 138 12.78 16.87 3.50
CA ARG A 138 11.41 16.63 3.96
C ARG A 138 10.44 17.60 3.29
N VAL A 139 9.40 17.06 2.68
CA VAL A 139 8.33 17.84 2.03
C VAL A 139 7.12 17.98 2.96
N ALA A 140 6.57 16.86 3.45
CA ALA A 140 5.39 16.84 4.31
C ALA A 140 5.34 15.56 5.17
N THR A 141 4.45 15.58 6.17
CA THR A 141 4.02 14.45 7.00
C THR A 141 2.54 14.68 7.33
N TYR A 142 1.74 13.63 7.42
CA TYR A 142 0.30 13.71 7.72
C TYR A 142 -0.12 12.65 8.73
#